data_AF-T0ZW55-F1
#
_entry.id   AF-T0ZW55-F1
#
_cell.length_a   1.000
_cell.length_b   1.000
_cell.length_c   1.000
_cell.angle_alpha   90.00
_cell.angle_beta   90.00
_cell.angle_gamma   90.00
#
_symmetry.space_group_name_H-M   'P 1'
#
loop_
_entity.id
_entity.type
_entity.pdbx_description
1 polymer ?
#
loop_
_entity_poly.entity_id
_entity_poly.type
_entity_poly.pdbx_seq_one_letter_code
_entity_poly.pdbx_strand_id
1 'polypeptide(L)'
;IHLDKWYDQTQLVRSSVAALEEAILIGLVFAGLVLLAFLRNWRVTMVAMIVVPLSVLITVLLLSLLGMTLNIMTLGGIAAAIGLMIDDVIVMVEHIARRTGLPHIVNPQATVLQAAKEFFGPLLGSSLATTIIFIPLAFLSGVPERSSSSSP
;
A
#
# COMPACT_ATOMS: atom_id res chain seq x y z
N ILE A 1 38.63 -36.24 14.20
CA ILE A 1 37.43 -35.54 14.71
C ILE A 1 36.75 -34.93 13.49
N HIS A 2 35.73 -35.60 12.95
CA HIS A 2 34.93 -35.06 11.85
C HIS A 2 33.84 -34.18 12.46
N LEU A 3 33.98 -32.88 12.30
CA LEU A 3 32.97 -31.89 12.66
C LEU A 3 32.02 -31.77 11.46
N ASP A 4 30.99 -32.61 11.43
CA ASP A 4 29.87 -32.39 10.51
C ASP A 4 29.13 -31.12 10.96
N LYS A 5 28.98 -30.17 10.02
CA LYS A 5 28.29 -28.90 10.22
C LYS A 5 26.81 -29.15 10.51
N TRP A 6 26.48 -29.39 11.77
CA TRP A 6 25.11 -29.43 12.25
C TRP A 6 24.53 -28.01 12.24
N TYR A 7 23.59 -27.79 11.30
CA TYR A 7 22.67 -26.64 11.23
C TYR A 7 23.30 -25.28 10.87
N ASP A 8 23.38 -24.98 9.57
CA ASP A 8 23.77 -23.66 9.05
C ASP A 8 22.52 -22.76 8.93
N GLN A 9 22.28 -21.90 9.93
CA GLN A 9 21.19 -20.91 9.87
C GLN A 9 21.28 -20.00 8.66
N THR A 10 22.47 -19.84 8.06
CA THR A 10 22.65 -19.09 6.82
C THR A 10 21.89 -19.74 5.65
N GLN A 11 21.81 -21.07 5.60
CA GLN A 11 21.05 -21.77 4.54
C GLN A 11 19.55 -21.51 4.65
N LEU A 12 19.01 -21.49 5.87
CA LEU A 12 17.59 -21.20 6.12
C LEU A 12 17.22 -19.76 5.78
N VAL A 13 18.09 -18.79 6.12
CA VAL A 13 17.87 -17.39 5.76
C VAL A 13 17.94 -17.21 4.24
N ARG A 14 18.94 -17.81 3.57
CA ARG A 14 19.06 -17.75 2.10
C ARG A 14 17.88 -18.38 1.38
N SER A 15 17.41 -19.54 1.84
CA SER A 15 16.23 -20.18 1.25
C SER A 15 14.97 -19.36 1.48
N SER A 16 14.82 -18.74 2.65
CA SER A 16 13.67 -17.87 2.95
C SER A 16 13.67 -16.61 2.09
N VAL A 17 14.84 -16.00 1.87
CA VAL A 17 14.97 -14.83 0.99
C VAL A 17 14.68 -15.21 -0.46
N ALA A 18 15.18 -16.35 -0.95
CA ALA A 18 14.89 -16.82 -2.30
C ALA A 18 13.39 -17.10 -2.51
N ALA A 19 12.75 -17.76 -1.54
CA ALA A 19 11.30 -18.00 -1.58
C ALA A 19 10.50 -16.68 -1.54
N LEU A 20 10.98 -15.69 -0.78
CA LEU A 20 10.37 -14.36 -0.73
C LEU A 20 10.49 -13.63 -2.08
N GLU A 21 11.67 -13.69 -2.71
CA GLU A 21 11.91 -13.09 -4.03
C GLU A 21 10.99 -13.71 -5.10
N GLU A 22 10.88 -15.03 -5.12
CA GLU A 22 9.97 -15.75 -6.04
C GLU A 22 8.51 -15.36 -5.79
N ALA A 23 8.07 -15.33 -4.53
CA ALA A 23 6.71 -14.93 -4.17
C ALA A 23 6.40 -13.49 -4.58
N ILE A 24 7.34 -12.56 -4.38
CA ILE A 24 7.20 -11.16 -4.81
C ILE A 24 7.08 -11.08 -6.33
N LEU A 25 7.90 -11.82 -7.08
CA LEU A 25 7.89 -11.79 -8.54
C LEU A 25 6.58 -12.34 -9.11
N ILE A 26 6.11 -13.49 -8.60
CA ILE A 26 4.81 -14.06 -8.99
C ILE A 26 3.67 -13.09 -8.62
N GLY A 27 3.72 -12.53 -7.40
CA GLY A 27 2.73 -11.56 -6.93
C GLY A 27 2.68 -10.30 -7.79
N LEU A 28 3.83 -9.76 -8.20
CA LEU A 28 3.93 -8.59 -9.07
C LEU A 28 3.31 -8.86 -10.44
N VAL A 29 3.59 -10.03 -11.04
CA VAL A 29 3.02 -10.42 -12.33
C VAL A 29 1.50 -10.56 -12.23
N PHE A 30 0.99 -11.27 -11.23
CA PHE A 30 -0.45 -11.42 -11.03
C PHE A 30 -1.14 -10.09 -10.76
N ALA A 31 -0.58 -9.25 -9.87
CA ALA A 31 -1.11 -7.92 -9.59
C ALA A 31 -1.12 -7.05 -10.85
N GLY A 32 -0.04 -7.06 -11.63
CA GLY A 32 0.05 -6.35 -12.90
C GLY A 32 -1.01 -6.79 -13.91
N LEU A 33 -1.27 -8.10 -14.03
CA LEU A 33 -2.31 -8.63 -14.91
C LEU A 33 -3.72 -8.20 -14.47
N VAL A 34 -4.02 -8.28 -13.18
CA VAL A 34 -5.31 -7.84 -12.63
C VAL A 34 -5.51 -6.34 -12.86
N LEU A 35 -4.50 -5.52 -12.52
CA LEU A 35 -4.56 -4.07 -12.74
C LEU A 35 -4.71 -3.73 -14.23
N LEU A 36 -4.01 -4.44 -15.12
CA LEU A 36 -4.14 -4.23 -16.56
C LEU A 36 -5.56 -4.55 -17.05
N ALA A 37 -6.14 -5.66 -16.57
CA ALA A 37 -7.48 -6.08 -16.94
C ALA A 37 -8.55 -5.06 -16.50
N PHE A 38 -8.41 -4.49 -15.30
CA PHE A 38 -9.35 -3.50 -14.77
C PHE A 38 -9.18 -2.11 -15.39
N LEU A 39 -7.93 -1.63 -15.52
CA LEU A 39 -7.68 -0.25 -15.94
C LEU A 39 -7.68 -0.08 -17.46
N ARG A 40 -7.40 -1.15 -18.22
CA ARG A 40 -7.30 -1.14 -19.70
C ARG A 40 -6.40 -0.03 -20.27
N ASN A 41 -5.48 0.50 -19.46
CA ASN A 41 -4.55 1.57 -19.80
C ASN A 41 -3.17 1.29 -19.19
N TRP A 42 -2.23 0.90 -20.05
CA TRP A 42 -0.87 0.50 -19.66
C TRP A 42 -0.11 1.56 -18.86
N ARG A 43 -0.33 2.86 -19.16
CA ARG A 43 0.37 3.94 -18.45
C ARG A 43 -0.06 4.03 -16.99
N VAL A 44 -1.36 3.89 -16.72
CA VAL A 44 -1.90 3.97 -15.36
C VAL A 44 -1.52 2.72 -14.57
N THR A 45 -1.52 1.55 -15.22
CA THR A 45 -1.05 0.29 -14.63
C THR A 45 0.41 0.36 -14.18
N MET A 46 1.32 0.95 -14.98
CA MET A 46 2.72 1.10 -14.58
C MET A 46 2.89 2.00 -13.35
N VAL A 47 2.11 3.08 -13.24
CA VAL A 47 2.15 3.94 -12.04
C VAL A 47 1.68 3.16 -10.81
N ALA A 48 0.56 2.44 -10.91
CA ALA A 48 0.04 1.63 -9.81
C ALA A 48 1.02 0.53 -9.36
N MET A 49 1.69 -0.14 -10.31
CA MET A 49 2.69 -1.19 -10.00
C MET A 49 3.88 -0.68 -9.20
N ILE A 50 4.22 0.61 -9.26
CA ILE A 50 5.31 1.21 -8.49
C ILE A 50 4.79 1.75 -7.15
N VAL A 51 3.62 2.40 -7.17
CA VAL A 51 3.04 3.05 -6.01
C VAL A 51 2.62 2.04 -4.94
N VAL A 52 2.06 0.89 -5.32
CA VAL A 52 1.58 -0.12 -4.36
C VAL A 52 2.72 -0.73 -3.53
N PRO A 53 3.82 -1.26 -4.11
CA PRO A 53 4.94 -1.76 -3.33
C PRO A 53 5.60 -0.68 -2.47
N LEU A 54 5.72 0.55 -3.00
CA LEU A 54 6.31 1.66 -2.27
C LEU A 54 5.47 2.03 -1.03
N SER A 55 4.14 2.03 -1.17
CA SER A 55 3.21 2.29 -0.06
C SER A 55 3.36 1.24 1.04
N VAL A 56 3.35 -0.05 0.68
CA VAL A 56 3.57 -1.16 1.63
C VAL A 56 4.89 -1.00 2.37
N LEU A 57 5.98 -0.67 1.64
CA LEU A 57 7.29 -0.48 2.24
C LEU A 57 7.28 0.64 3.28
N ILE A 58 6.67 1.78 2.95
CA ILE A 58 6.54 2.92 3.87
C ILE A 58 5.68 2.53 5.09
N THR A 59 4.57 1.83 4.89
CA THR A 59 3.72 1.38 5.99
C THR A 59 4.46 0.43 6.93
N VAL A 60 5.15 -0.58 6.40
CA VAL A 60 5.93 -1.53 7.21
C VAL A 60 7.05 -0.80 7.97
N LEU A 61 7.71 0.16 7.34
CA LEU A 61 8.73 0.99 7.99
C LEU A 61 8.13 1.79 9.17
N LEU A 62 6.97 2.43 8.96
CA LEU A 62 6.28 3.18 10.02
C LEU A 62 5.80 2.27 11.16
N LEU A 63 5.28 1.08 10.85
CA LEU A 63 4.92 0.10 11.88
C LEU A 63 6.14 -0.30 12.72
N SER A 64 7.28 -0.53 12.07
CA SER A 64 8.54 -0.83 12.77
C SER A 64 9.02 0.33 13.65
N LEU A 65 8.87 1.58 13.19
CA LEU A 65 9.19 2.79 13.96
C LEU A 65 8.27 2.94 15.19
N LEU A 66 7.01 2.55 15.06
CA LEU A 66 6.02 2.57 16.14
C LEU A 66 6.11 1.34 17.07
N GLY A 67 7.05 0.42 16.82
CA GLY A 67 7.21 -0.81 17.60
C GLY A 67 6.07 -1.82 17.42
N MET A 68 5.26 -1.67 16.36
CA MET A 68 4.16 -2.58 16.04
C MET A 68 4.65 -3.74 15.18
N THR A 69 4.03 -4.91 15.36
CA THR A 69 4.36 -6.12 14.61
C THR A 69 3.41 -6.35 13.43
N LEU A 70 3.92 -7.03 12.39
CA LEU A 70 3.09 -7.56 11.32
C LEU A 70 2.36 -8.81 11.81
N ASN A 71 1.04 -8.74 11.87
CA ASN A 71 0.14 -9.80 12.25
C ASN A 71 -1.09 -9.78 11.32
N ILE A 72 -2.01 -10.71 11.49
CA ILE A 72 -3.17 -10.84 10.58
C ILE A 72 -4.07 -9.58 10.64
N MET A 73 -4.19 -8.93 11.80
CA MET A 73 -4.96 -7.69 11.92
C MET A 73 -4.28 -6.52 11.20
N THR A 74 -2.96 -6.34 11.38
CA THR A 74 -2.23 -5.25 10.72
C THR A 74 -2.10 -5.49 9.22
N LEU A 75 -1.94 -6.74 8.78
CA LEU A 75 -1.93 -7.10 7.36
C LEU A 75 -3.30 -6.84 6.70
N GLY A 76 -4.41 -7.15 7.39
CA GLY A 76 -5.75 -6.81 6.95
C GLY A 76 -5.96 -5.29 6.84
N GLY A 77 -5.47 -4.53 7.82
CA GLY A 77 -5.49 -3.06 7.78
C GLY A 77 -4.68 -2.47 6.63
N ILE A 78 -3.47 -3.00 6.38
CA ILE A 78 -2.63 -2.62 5.24
C ILE A 78 -3.36 -2.91 3.92
N ALA A 79 -3.95 -4.10 3.77
CA ALA A 79 -4.67 -4.48 2.55
C ALA A 79 -5.87 -3.54 2.28
N ALA A 80 -6.64 -3.20 3.31
CA ALA A 80 -7.74 -2.24 3.19
C ALA A 80 -7.24 -0.83 2.83
N ALA A 81 -6.18 -0.36 3.49
CA ALA A 81 -5.59 0.95 3.22
C ALA A 81 -5.07 1.07 1.78
N ILE A 82 -4.46 0.01 1.24
CA ILE A 82 -4.01 -0.04 -0.15
C ILE A 82 -5.19 0.12 -1.12
N GLY A 83 -6.30 -0.58 -0.89
CA GLY A 83 -7.49 -0.46 -1.73
C GLY A 83 -8.00 0.98 -1.80
N LEU A 84 -8.16 1.61 -0.63
CA LEU A 84 -8.60 3.01 -0.53
C LEU A 84 -7.62 3.99 -1.18
N MET A 85 -6.32 3.75 -1.02
CA MET A 85 -5.27 4.59 -1.61
C MET A 85 -5.23 4.46 -3.15
N ILE A 86 -5.40 3.24 -3.68
CA ILE A 86 -5.32 2.99 -5.13
C ILE A 86 -6.42 3.75 -5.86
N ASP A 87 -7.64 3.81 -5.30
CA ASP A 87 -8.75 4.54 -5.90
C ASP A 87 -8.39 6.03 -6.11
N ASP A 88 -7.85 6.69 -5.08
CA ASP A 88 -7.41 8.07 -5.14
C ASP A 88 -6.29 8.29 -6.19
N VAL A 89 -5.32 7.37 -6.24
CA VAL A 89 -4.18 7.43 -7.18
C VAL A 89 -4.66 7.27 -8.63
N ILE A 90 -5.53 6.29 -8.89
CA ILE A 90 -6.04 6.03 -10.24
C ILE A 90 -6.84 7.24 -10.73
N VAL A 91 -7.73 7.78 -9.90
CA VAL A 91 -8.57 8.94 -10.26
C VAL A 91 -7.68 10.17 -10.57
N MET A 92 -6.63 10.41 -9.79
CA MET A 92 -5.71 11.52 -10.07
C MET A 92 -4.93 11.31 -11.38
N VAL A 93 -4.41 10.11 -11.62
CA VAL A 93 -3.68 9.82 -12.87
C VAL A 93 -4.61 9.94 -14.07
N GLU A 94 -5.86 9.49 -13.97
CA GLU A 94 -6.86 9.67 -15.03
C GLU A 94 -7.17 11.15 -15.26
N HIS A 95 -7.32 11.94 -14.19
CA HIS A 95 -7.55 13.37 -14.31
C HIS A 95 -6.41 14.08 -15.04
N ILE A 96 -5.16 13.78 -14.67
CA ILE A 96 -3.96 14.32 -15.33
C ILE A 96 -3.93 13.85 -16.79
N ALA A 97 -4.11 12.56 -17.05
CA ALA A 97 -4.08 12.00 -18.41
C ALA A 97 -5.13 12.65 -19.31
N ARG A 98 -6.36 12.80 -18.83
CA ARG A 98 -7.46 13.47 -19.53
C ARG A 98 -7.15 14.94 -19.82
N ARG A 99 -6.56 15.65 -18.85
CA ARG A 99 -6.18 17.06 -19.00
C ARG A 99 -5.00 17.26 -19.97
N THR A 100 -4.07 16.32 -20.01
CA THR A 100 -2.93 16.30 -20.94
C THR A 100 -3.28 15.79 -22.35
N GLY A 101 -4.49 15.27 -22.58
CA GLY A 101 -4.94 14.72 -23.86
C GLY A 101 -5.65 15.71 -24.79
N LEU A 102 -5.79 16.99 -24.41
CA LEU A 102 -6.40 18.03 -25.24
C LEU A 102 -5.40 18.56 -26.30
N PRO A 103 -5.85 18.87 -27.54
CA PRO A 103 -4.99 19.17 -28.69
C PRO A 103 -4.17 20.48 -28.62
N HIS A 104 -4.14 21.18 -27.48
CA HIS A 104 -3.45 22.47 -27.32
C HIS A 104 -2.58 22.46 -26.06
N ILE A 105 -1.41 21.80 -26.15
CA ILE A 105 -0.43 21.84 -25.05
C ILE A 105 0.89 22.40 -25.57
N VAL A 106 1.18 23.62 -25.11
CA VAL A 106 2.42 24.35 -25.39
C VAL A 106 3.53 23.94 -24.39
N ASN A 107 3.18 23.29 -23.26
CA ASN A 107 4.13 22.79 -22.26
C ASN A 107 3.56 21.62 -21.40
N PRO A 108 3.92 20.35 -21.69
CA PRO A 108 3.39 19.19 -20.97
C PRO A 108 3.65 19.20 -19.46
N GLN A 109 4.83 19.66 -19.02
CA GLN A 109 5.20 19.70 -17.61
C GLN A 109 4.38 20.72 -16.81
N ALA A 110 4.16 21.91 -17.39
CA ALA A 110 3.34 22.95 -16.76
C ALA A 110 1.88 22.49 -16.63
N THR A 111 1.36 21.78 -17.64
CA THR A 111 0.00 21.22 -17.63
C THR A 111 -0.18 20.14 -16.57
N VAL A 112 0.81 19.26 -16.37
CA VAL A 112 0.77 18.23 -15.31
C VAL A 112 0.76 18.87 -13.92
N LEU A 113 1.62 19.85 -13.68
CA LEU A 113 1.67 20.54 -12.38
C LEU A 113 0.36 21.29 -12.08
N GLN A 114 -0.23 21.93 -13.08
CA GLN A 114 -1.50 22.65 -12.92
C GLN A 114 -2.65 21.68 -12.64
N ALA A 115 -2.74 20.58 -13.39
CA ALA A 115 -3.76 19.55 -13.19
C ALA A 115 -3.65 18.90 -11.80
N ALA A 116 -2.42 18.63 -11.34
CA ALA A 116 -2.19 18.11 -9.99
C ALA A 116 -2.62 19.10 -8.89
N LYS A 117 -2.40 20.41 -9.08
CA LYS A 117 -2.81 21.45 -8.12
C LYS A 117 -4.33 21.58 -8.01
N GLU A 118 -5.06 21.50 -9.12
CA GLU A 118 -6.53 21.54 -9.08
C GLU A 118 -7.12 20.30 -8.40
N PHE A 119 -6.49 19.14 -8.60
CA PHE A 119 -6.95 17.89 -8.00
C PHE A 119 -6.54 17.72 -6.53
N PHE A 120 -5.63 18.56 -6.03
CA PHE A 120 -5.12 18.49 -4.66
C PHE A 120 -6.23 18.68 -3.61
N GLY A 121 -7.16 19.61 -3.83
CA GLY A 121 -8.30 19.84 -2.93
C GLY A 121 -9.20 18.61 -2.77
N PRO A 122 -9.72 18.04 -3.87
CA PRO A 122 -10.45 16.78 -3.85
C PRO A 122 -9.71 15.62 -3.20
N LEU A 123 -8.41 15.46 -3.52
CA LEU A 123 -7.56 14.40 -2.96
C LEU A 123 -7.44 14.51 -1.44
N LEU A 124 -7.16 15.71 -0.93
CA LEU A 124 -7.12 15.95 0.51
C LEU A 124 -8.47 15.67 1.18
N GLY A 125 -9.57 16.04 0.52
CA GLY A 125 -10.91 15.71 1.00
C GLY A 125 -11.13 14.21 1.17
N SER A 126 -10.74 13.41 0.18
CA SER A 126 -10.83 11.94 0.22
C SER A 126 -9.99 11.34 1.36
N SER A 127 -8.72 11.74 1.44
CA SER A 127 -7.80 11.27 2.48
C SER A 127 -8.26 11.66 3.90
N LEU A 128 -8.76 12.88 4.08
CA LEU A 128 -9.30 13.34 5.37
C LEU A 128 -10.58 12.61 5.74
N ALA A 129 -11.49 12.37 4.80
CA ALA A 129 -12.72 11.62 5.05
C ALA A 129 -12.41 10.20 5.54
N THR A 130 -11.48 9.52 4.88
CA THR A 130 -11.00 8.21 5.32
C THR A 130 -10.41 8.28 6.72
N THR A 131 -9.52 9.24 6.96
CA THR A 131 -8.90 9.44 8.28
C THR A 131 -9.94 9.67 9.38
N ILE A 132 -10.94 10.52 9.15
CA ILE A 132 -12.02 10.83 10.11
C ILE A 132 -12.86 9.58 10.44
N ILE A 133 -13.09 8.70 9.46
CA ILE A 133 -13.83 7.44 9.67
C ILE A 133 -13.01 6.44 10.50
N PHE A 134 -11.70 6.35 10.26
CA PHE A 134 -10.83 5.37 10.93
C PHE A 134 -10.29 5.84 12.29
N ILE A 135 -10.20 7.15 12.54
CA ILE A 135 -9.74 7.71 13.82
C ILE A 135 -10.53 7.12 15.02
N PRO A 136 -11.88 7.12 15.04
CA PRO A 136 -12.65 6.57 16.15
C PRO A 136 -12.40 5.08 16.36
N LEU A 137 -12.24 4.31 15.28
CA LEU A 137 -12.00 2.87 15.34
C LEU A 137 -10.67 2.54 16.03
N ALA A 138 -9.65 3.38 15.89
CA ALA A 138 -8.37 3.22 16.57
C ALA A 138 -8.47 3.34 18.11
N PHE A 139 -9.52 3.98 18.64
CA PHE A 139 -9.75 4.09 20.08
C PHE A 139 -10.64 2.97 20.66
N LEU A 140 -11.33 2.19 19.82
CA LEU A 140 -12.23 1.13 20.27
C LEU A 140 -11.49 -0.09 20.85
N SER A 141 -10.20 -0.28 20.55
CA SER A 141 -9.36 -1.33 21.13
C SER A 141 -8.97 -1.09 22.60
N GLY A 142 -9.45 0.00 23.21
CA GLY A 142 -9.08 0.44 24.56
C GLY A 142 -10.15 0.29 25.64
N VAL A 143 -11.23 -0.50 25.47
CA VAL A 143 -12.17 -0.79 26.57
C VAL A 143 -11.71 -2.07 27.28
N PRO A 144 -11.08 -2.00 28.47
CA PRO A 144 -10.71 -3.18 29.22
C PRO A 144 -11.96 -3.83 29.80
N GLU A 145 -11.97 -5.16 29.74
CA GLU A 145 -12.81 -6.05 30.51
C GLU A 145 -13.02 -5.53 31.93
N ARG A 146 -14.21 -5.01 32.21
CA ARG A 146 -14.66 -4.73 33.58
C ARG A 146 -15.92 -5.52 33.85
N SER A 147 -15.82 -6.84 33.70
CA SER A 147 -16.89 -7.78 34.02
C SER A 147 -16.38 -9.24 34.18
N SER A 148 -15.40 -9.49 35.06
CA SER A 148 -15.23 -10.87 35.59
C SER A 148 -14.48 -10.94 36.92
N SER A 149 -14.59 -9.94 37.79
CA SER A 149 -14.23 -10.09 39.21
C SER A 149 -15.44 -9.82 40.10
N SER A 150 -16.45 -10.68 39.98
CA SER A 150 -17.42 -10.94 41.04
C SER A 150 -17.35 -12.43 41.38
N SER A 151 -16.44 -12.75 42.31
CA SER A 151 -16.56 -13.64 43.48
C SER A 151 -17.22 -15.04 43.35
N PRO A 152 -16.96 -15.98 44.28
CA PRO A 152 -16.32 -15.84 45.60
C PRO A 152 -14.99 -16.58 45.79
#